data_AF-A0A2U3K9M2-F1
#
_entry.id   AF-A0A2U3K9M2-F1
#
_cell.length_a   1.000
_cell.length_b   1.000
_cell.length_c   1.000
_cell.angle_alpha   90.00
_cell.angle_beta   90.00
_cell.angle_gamma   90.00
#
_symmetry.space_group_name_H-M   'P 1'
#
loop_
_entity.id
_entity.type
_entity.pdbx_description
1 polymer ?
#
loop_
_entity_poly.entity_id
_entity_poly.type
_entity_poly.pdbx_seq_one_letter_code
_entity_poly.pdbx_strand_id
1 'polypeptide(L)'
;MVDGRMLSFIQFLEELSKDYITLSPAEVQRMRDRFGDKTLQMGHLDGDGSMSVPVNAIVEAVRSLGSRKLIEAVDSLKSEEMVSMLESAEALVERVGEVQKRKLEQLVEKLQSEPDEAKAHQEWKQIEKMIFGVDYPD
;
A
#
# COMPACT_ATOMS: atom_id res chain seq x y z
N MET A 1 -19.02 5.89 -20.27
CA MET A 1 -18.39 4.57 -20.52
C MET A 1 -16.92 4.72 -20.16
N VAL A 2 -16.51 4.22 -19.00
CA VAL A 2 -15.11 4.26 -18.58
C VAL A 2 -14.58 2.83 -18.71
N ASP A 3 -13.58 2.68 -19.56
CA ASP A 3 -12.95 1.43 -19.97
C ASP A 3 -12.10 0.87 -18.81
N GLY A 4 -12.65 -0.11 -18.08
CA GLY A 4 -11.90 -0.85 -17.07
C GLY A 4 -10.93 -1.80 -17.76
N ARG A 5 -9.79 -1.28 -18.22
CA ARG A 5 -8.75 -2.09 -18.89
C ARG A 5 -8.28 -3.19 -17.94
N MET A 6 -8.66 -4.41 -18.26
CA MET A 6 -8.11 -5.61 -17.66
C MET A 6 -6.63 -5.69 -18.04
N LEU A 7 -5.73 -5.73 -17.06
CA LEU A 7 -4.30 -5.88 -17.32
C LEU A 7 -4.07 -7.20 -18.05
N SER A 8 -3.20 -7.20 -19.06
CA SER A 8 -2.68 -8.45 -19.61
C SER A 8 -1.88 -9.19 -18.53
N PHE A 9 -1.78 -10.52 -18.64
CA PHE A 9 -0.98 -11.31 -17.70
C PHE A 9 0.48 -10.82 -17.60
N ILE A 10 1.08 -10.37 -18.71
CA ILE A 10 2.43 -9.81 -18.73
C ILE A 10 2.48 -8.49 -17.97
N GLN A 11 1.56 -7.56 -18.22
CA GLN A 11 1.49 -6.30 -17.47
C GLN A 11 1.25 -6.54 -15.98
N PHE A 12 0.42 -7.51 -15.62
CA PHE A 12 0.21 -7.89 -14.22
C PHE A 12 1.50 -8.41 -13.58
N LEU A 13 2.28 -9.23 -14.28
CA LEU A 13 3.59 -9.70 -13.80
C LEU A 13 4.61 -8.56 -13.70
N GLU A 14 4.60 -7.63 -14.65
CA GLU A 14 5.45 -6.42 -14.61
C GLU A 14 5.10 -5.55 -13.40
N GLU A 15 3.82 -5.32 -13.11
CA GLU A 15 3.38 -4.60 -11.91
C GLU A 15 3.73 -5.36 -10.63
N LEU A 16 3.59 -6.69 -10.60
CA LEU A 16 4.00 -7.51 -9.46
C LEU A 16 5.52 -7.56 -9.25
N SER A 17 6.30 -7.30 -10.31
CA SER A 17 7.77 -7.24 -10.21
C SER A 17 8.27 -5.93 -9.60
N LYS A 18 7.40 -4.91 -9.48
CA LYS A 18 7.72 -3.66 -8.81
C LYS A 18 7.59 -3.84 -7.30
N ASP A 19 8.44 -3.14 -6.56
CA ASP A 19 8.33 -3.09 -5.10
C ASP A 19 7.14 -2.21 -4.65
N TYR A 20 6.76 -1.21 -5.46
CA TYR A 20 5.73 -0.21 -5.15
C TYR A 20 4.81 0.06 -6.34
N ILE A 21 3.56 0.39 -6.06
CA ILE A 21 2.60 1.00 -6.98
C ILE A 21 2.44 2.48 -6.62
N THR A 22 2.47 3.36 -7.62
CA THR A 22 2.27 4.80 -7.44
C THR A 22 0.81 5.17 -7.70
N LEU A 23 0.17 5.78 -6.71
CA LEU A 23 -1.13 6.44 -6.84
C LEU A 23 -0.90 7.90 -7.21
N SER A 24 -1.61 8.41 -8.22
CA SER A 24 -1.53 9.82 -8.59
C SER A 24 -2.13 10.72 -7.49
N PRO A 25 -1.74 12.01 -7.42
CA PRO A 25 -2.31 12.95 -6.44
C PRO A 25 -3.85 13.01 -6.47
N ALA A 26 -4.43 12.92 -7.67
CA ALA A 26 -5.89 12.90 -7.84
C ALA A 26 -6.53 11.61 -7.28
N GLU A 27 -5.86 10.45 -7.42
CA GLU A 27 -6.31 9.19 -6.81
C GLU A 27 -6.21 9.24 -5.29
N VAL A 28 -5.09 9.72 -4.76
CA VAL A 28 -4.89 9.88 -3.32
C VAL A 28 -5.95 10.79 -2.72
N GLN A 29 -6.24 11.93 -3.36
CA GLN A 29 -7.29 12.83 -2.87
C GLN A 29 -8.67 12.18 -2.89
N ARG A 30 -9.04 11.50 -3.99
CA ARG A 30 -10.32 10.76 -4.05
C ARG A 30 -10.43 9.70 -2.96
N MET A 31 -9.34 8.97 -2.69
CA MET A 31 -9.31 7.97 -1.62
C MET A 31 -9.41 8.61 -0.24
N ARG A 32 -8.75 9.75 0.00
CA ARG A 32 -8.88 10.51 1.26
C ARG A 32 -10.27 11.07 1.47
N ASP A 33 -10.90 11.62 0.45
CA ASP A 33 -12.28 12.13 0.53
C ASP A 33 -13.25 11.00 0.90
N ARG A 34 -12.96 9.78 0.44
CA ARG A 34 -13.83 8.61 0.57
C ARG A 34 -13.60 7.79 1.84
N PHE A 35 -12.33 7.59 2.22
CA PHE A 35 -11.93 6.70 3.31
C PHE A 35 -11.24 7.45 4.46
N GLY A 36 -11.03 8.75 4.34
CA GLY A 36 -10.33 9.57 5.33
C GLY A 36 -8.82 9.34 5.36
N ASP A 37 -8.21 9.82 6.44
CA ASP A 37 -6.75 9.87 6.59
C ASP A 37 -6.09 8.50 6.74
N LYS A 38 -6.84 7.41 6.94
CA LYS A 38 -6.27 6.04 6.87
C LYS A 38 -5.70 5.69 5.50
N THR A 39 -6.13 6.39 4.45
CA THR A 39 -5.47 6.31 3.13
C THR A 39 -3.98 6.61 3.24
N LEU A 40 -3.59 7.55 4.10
CA LEU A 40 -2.18 7.93 4.31
C LEU A 40 -1.34 6.84 4.98
N GLN A 41 -1.97 5.81 5.55
CA GLN A 41 -1.26 4.69 6.17
C GLN A 41 -0.88 3.62 5.15
N MET A 42 -1.40 3.69 3.92
CA MET A 42 -1.15 2.67 2.91
C MET A 42 0.29 2.69 2.38
N GLY A 43 0.97 3.82 2.45
CA GLY A 43 2.30 4.00 1.88
C GLY A 43 2.88 5.38 2.15
N HIS A 44 3.95 5.71 1.45
CA HIS A 44 4.62 7.01 1.57
C HIS A 44 3.92 8.05 0.69
N LEU A 45 3.55 9.21 1.27
CA LEU A 45 3.02 10.35 0.53
C LEU A 45 4.18 11.25 0.09
N ASP A 46 4.37 11.37 -1.23
CA ASP A 46 5.40 12.19 -1.84
C ASP A 46 5.06 13.69 -1.78
N GLY A 47 6.06 14.55 -1.96
CA GLY A 47 5.91 16.01 -1.87
C GLY A 47 5.02 16.63 -2.96
N ASP A 48 4.80 15.93 -4.07
CA ASP A 48 3.87 16.33 -5.14
C ASP A 48 2.42 15.85 -4.89
N GLY A 49 2.20 15.09 -3.81
CA GLY A 49 0.93 14.49 -3.43
C GLY A 49 0.68 13.08 -3.97
N SER A 50 1.61 12.48 -4.73
CA SER A 50 1.51 11.06 -5.08
C SER A 50 1.73 10.16 -3.87
N MET A 51 1.33 8.89 -3.98
CA MET A 51 1.59 7.93 -2.92
C MET A 51 2.20 6.65 -3.45
N SER A 52 3.32 6.25 -2.84
CA SER A 52 4.00 4.99 -3.14
C SER A 52 3.55 3.91 -2.16
N VAL A 53 2.79 2.92 -2.66
CA VAL A 53 2.20 1.83 -1.88
C VAL A 53 2.94 0.51 -2.16
N PRO A 54 3.55 -0.13 -1.16
CA PRO A 54 4.25 -1.41 -1.36
C PRO A 54 3.35 -2.54 -1.85
N VAL A 55 3.75 -3.19 -2.96
CA VAL A 55 3.00 -4.28 -3.58
C VAL A 55 2.80 -5.46 -2.62
N ASN A 56 3.84 -5.77 -1.84
CA ASN A 56 3.79 -6.87 -0.88
C ASN A 56 2.73 -6.68 0.21
N ALA A 57 2.39 -5.43 0.57
CA ALA A 57 1.35 -5.14 1.56
C ALA A 57 -0.05 -5.24 0.94
N ILE A 58 -0.21 -4.82 -0.32
CA ILE A 58 -1.43 -5.04 -1.08
C ILE A 58 -1.71 -6.54 -1.19
N VAL A 59 -0.72 -7.35 -1.59
CA VAL A 59 -0.88 -8.79 -1.74
C VAL A 59 -1.27 -9.47 -0.42
N GLU A 60 -0.64 -9.09 0.70
CA GLU A 60 -0.98 -9.63 2.02
C GLU A 60 -2.39 -9.21 2.47
N ALA A 61 -2.75 -7.93 2.29
CA ALA A 61 -4.08 -7.42 2.62
C ALA A 61 -5.17 -8.17 1.82
N VAL A 62 -4.97 -8.31 0.51
CA VAL A 62 -5.88 -9.04 -0.39
C VAL A 62 -6.05 -10.51 0.04
N ARG A 63 -4.94 -11.18 0.39
CA ARG A 63 -5.00 -12.56 0.90
C ARG A 63 -5.79 -12.67 2.20
N SER A 64 -5.69 -11.66 3.07
CA SER A 64 -6.38 -11.64 4.38
C SER A 64 -7.89 -11.38 4.27
N LEU A 65 -8.34 -10.63 3.25
CA LEU A 65 -9.75 -10.27 3.05
C LEU A 65 -10.58 -11.40 2.43
N GLY A 66 -9.93 -12.30 1.68
CA GLY A 66 -10.59 -13.34 0.91
C GLY A 66 -11.18 -12.82 -0.41
N SER A 67 -11.35 -13.74 -1.37
CA SER A 67 -11.67 -13.42 -2.77
C SER A 67 -13.00 -12.68 -2.96
N ARG A 68 -14.01 -12.96 -2.15
CA ARG A 68 -15.32 -12.29 -2.24
C ARG A 68 -15.26 -10.81 -1.85
N LYS A 69 -14.66 -10.49 -0.70
CA LYS A 69 -14.48 -9.10 -0.25
C LYS A 69 -13.55 -8.32 -1.17
N LEU A 70 -12.58 -8.99 -1.80
CA LEU A 70 -11.73 -8.36 -2.81
C LEU A 70 -12.54 -7.91 -4.04
N ILE A 71 -13.39 -8.79 -4.57
CA ILE A 71 -14.23 -8.46 -5.72
C ILE A 71 -15.16 -7.30 -5.36
N GLU A 72 -15.81 -7.39 -4.19
CA GLU A 72 -16.67 -6.33 -3.67
C GLU A 72 -15.90 -5.00 -3.54
N ALA A 73 -14.68 -5.01 -2.97
CA ALA A 73 -13.80 -3.85 -2.82
C ALA A 73 -13.38 -3.22 -4.16
N VAL A 74 -13.04 -4.04 -5.16
CA VAL A 74 -12.67 -3.57 -6.51
C VAL A 74 -13.86 -2.89 -7.17
N ASP A 75 -15.06 -3.44 -7.00
CA ASP A 75 -16.27 -2.86 -7.57
C ASP A 75 -16.67 -1.57 -6.87
N SER A 76 -16.45 -1.43 -5.56
CA SER A 76 -16.61 -0.14 -4.85
C SER A 76 -15.61 0.89 -5.34
N LEU A 77 -14.34 0.54 -5.51
CA LEU A 77 -13.36 1.50 -6.00
C LEU A 77 -13.74 2.04 -7.39
N LYS A 78 -14.51 1.27 -8.17
CA LYS A 78 -15.06 1.67 -9.49
C LYS A 78 -16.41 2.40 -9.41
N SER A 79 -17.20 2.22 -8.34
CA SER A 79 -18.57 2.74 -8.22
C SER A 79 -18.86 3.39 -6.86
N GLU A 80 -19.47 4.57 -6.88
CA GLU A 80 -19.85 5.32 -5.67
C GLU A 80 -21.19 4.88 -5.06
N GLU A 81 -21.97 4.03 -5.75
CA GLU A 81 -23.42 3.90 -5.50
C GLU A 81 -23.85 2.92 -4.39
N MET A 82 -22.97 2.04 -3.88
CA MET A 82 -23.38 1.02 -2.89
C MET A 82 -22.56 1.01 -1.59
N VAL A 83 -23.27 1.15 -0.46
CA VAL A 83 -22.71 1.25 0.91
C VAL A 83 -22.00 -0.04 1.36
N SER A 84 -22.52 -1.23 1.03
CA SER A 84 -21.86 -2.50 1.37
C SER A 84 -20.55 -2.73 0.59
N MET A 85 -20.48 -2.16 -0.61
CA MET A 85 -19.25 -2.13 -1.39
C MET A 85 -18.25 -1.15 -0.75
N LEU A 86 -18.70 0.05 -0.37
CA LEU A 86 -17.85 1.03 0.34
C LEU A 86 -17.12 0.42 1.55
N GLU A 87 -17.81 -0.36 2.37
CA GLU A 87 -17.23 -1.08 3.52
C GLU A 87 -16.10 -2.05 3.13
N SER A 88 -16.20 -2.71 1.97
CA SER A 88 -15.17 -3.65 1.50
C SER A 88 -13.92 -2.95 0.99
N ALA A 89 -14.07 -1.82 0.29
CA ALA A 89 -12.93 -1.01 -0.13
C ALA A 89 -12.26 -0.33 1.06
N GLU A 90 -13.06 0.14 2.02
CA GLU A 90 -12.57 0.68 3.28
C GLU A 90 -11.76 -0.37 4.07
N ALA A 91 -12.27 -1.61 4.14
CA ALA A 91 -11.55 -2.72 4.75
C ALA A 91 -10.24 -3.04 4.02
N LEU A 92 -10.19 -2.92 2.68
CA LEU A 92 -8.94 -3.08 1.93
C LEU A 92 -7.91 -1.99 2.29
N VAL A 93 -8.33 -0.72 2.29
CA VAL A 93 -7.48 0.41 2.67
C VAL A 93 -6.91 0.22 4.08
N GLU A 94 -7.77 -0.13 5.03
CA GLU A 94 -7.37 -0.37 6.42
C GLU A 94 -6.40 -1.53 6.54
N ARG A 95 -6.64 -2.66 5.86
CA ARG A 95 -5.75 -3.82 5.88
C ARG A 95 -4.39 -3.56 5.27
N VAL A 96 -4.30 -2.75 4.21
CA VAL A 96 -3.00 -2.34 3.67
C VAL A 96 -2.23 -1.54 4.71
N GLY A 97 -2.89 -0.58 5.37
CA GLY A 97 -2.28 0.21 6.45
C GLY A 97 -1.82 -0.62 7.65
N GLU A 98 -2.63 -1.60 8.08
CA GLU A 98 -2.24 -2.53 9.15
C GLU A 98 -1.01 -3.38 8.79
N VAL A 99 -0.93 -3.86 7.54
CA VAL A 99 0.23 -4.63 7.07
C VAL A 99 1.47 -3.75 7.03
N GLN A 100 1.36 -2.50 6.58
CA GLN A 100 2.47 -1.54 6.63
C GLN A 100 2.94 -1.31 8.06
N LYS A 101 2.04 -0.97 8.96
CA LYS A 101 2.37 -0.72 10.37
C LYS A 101 3.10 -1.91 10.99
N ARG A 102 2.58 -3.13 10.79
CA ARG A 102 3.19 -4.35 11.33
C ARG A 102 4.59 -4.60 10.78
N LYS A 103 4.81 -4.35 9.49
CA LYS A 103 6.15 -4.48 8.87
C LYS A 103 7.14 -3.48 9.45
N LEU A 104 6.69 -2.24 9.68
CA LEU A 104 7.52 -1.23 10.31
C LEU A 104 7.89 -1.63 11.75
N GLU A 105 6.92 -2.11 12.53
CA GLU A 105 7.15 -2.62 13.89
C GLU A 105 8.19 -3.75 13.89
N GLN A 106 8.08 -4.71 12.97
CA GLN A 106 9.04 -5.82 12.83
C GLN A 106 10.46 -5.35 12.47
N LEU A 107 10.58 -4.36 11.57
CA LEU A 107 11.89 -3.79 11.21
C LEU A 107 12.54 -3.07 12.41
N VAL A 108 11.74 -2.33 13.18
CA VAL A 108 12.22 -1.64 14.38
C VAL A 108 12.66 -2.63 15.45
N GLU A 109 11.88 -3.68 15.70
CA GLU A 109 12.24 -4.75 16.65
C GLU A 109 13.54 -5.46 16.24
N LYS A 110 13.70 -5.74 14.94
CA LYS A 110 14.91 -6.36 14.40
C LYS A 110 16.13 -5.46 14.55
N LEU A 111 15.98 -4.16 14.24
CA LEU A 111 17.05 -3.17 14.43
C LEU A 111 17.49 -3.10 15.89
N GLN A 112 16.54 -3.04 16.84
CA GLN A 112 16.85 -2.92 18.27
C GLN A 112 17.55 -4.16 18.86
N SER A 113 17.36 -5.32 18.24
CA SER A 113 17.91 -6.60 18.69
C SER A 113 19.15 -7.05 17.92
N GLU A 114 19.59 -6.31 16.89
CA GLU A 114 20.73 -6.67 16.04
C GLU A 114 22.06 -6.13 16.62
N PRO A 115 22.97 -7.02 17.07
CA PRO A 115 24.27 -6.60 17.60
C PRO A 115 25.30 -6.26 16.52
N ASP A 116 25.08 -6.62 15.26
CA ASP A 116 25.97 -6.31 14.14
C ASP A 116 25.65 -4.93 13.55
N GLU A 117 26.58 -3.99 13.69
CA GLU A 117 26.41 -2.60 13.22
C GLU A 117 26.14 -2.51 11.71
N ALA A 118 26.72 -3.39 10.89
CA ALA A 118 26.51 -3.36 9.44
C ALA A 118 25.09 -3.82 9.07
N LYS A 119 24.55 -4.80 9.80
CA LYS A 119 23.16 -5.24 9.63
C LYS A 119 22.17 -4.24 10.21
N ALA A 120 22.48 -3.66 11.37
CA ALA A 120 21.68 -2.59 11.96
C ALA A 120 21.54 -1.40 10.98
N HIS A 121 22.63 -1.04 10.30
CA HIS A 121 22.60 -0.01 9.27
C HIS A 121 21.70 -0.38 8.07
N GLN A 122 21.71 -1.65 7.64
CA GLN A 122 20.81 -2.13 6.59
C GLN A 122 19.33 -2.07 7.01
N GLU A 123 19.02 -2.47 8.25
CA GLU A 123 17.65 -2.38 8.79
C GLU A 123 17.19 -0.93 8.92
N TRP A 124 18.08 -0.03 9.35
CA TRP A 124 17.82 1.41 9.39
C TRP A 124 17.46 1.97 8.01
N LYS A 125 18.21 1.62 6.96
CA LYS A 125 17.90 2.02 5.59
C LYS A 125 16.54 1.53 5.11
N GLN A 126 16.15 0.31 5.49
CA GLN A 126 14.81 -0.20 5.15
C GLN A 126 13.70 0.60 5.85
N ILE A 127 13.91 0.99 7.10
CA ILE A 127 12.99 1.87 7.85
C ILE A 127 12.90 3.25 7.18
N GLU A 128 14.03 3.85 6.81
CA GLU A 128 14.06 5.15 6.12
C GLU A 128 13.31 5.09 4.79
N LYS A 129 13.58 4.07 3.98
CA LYS A 129 12.88 3.86 2.71
C LYS A 129 11.37 3.69 2.91
N MET A 130 10.96 2.98 3.96
CA MET A 130 9.56 2.72 4.25
C MET A 130 8.80 3.98 4.72
N ILE A 131 9.44 4.81 5.55
CA ILE A 131 8.82 6.02 6.11
C ILE A 131 8.90 7.19 5.11
N PHE A 132 10.05 7.36 4.48
CA PHE A 132 10.39 8.55 3.69
C PHE A 132 10.40 8.31 2.17
N GLY A 133 10.19 7.07 1.71
CA GLY A 133 10.15 6.75 0.29
C GLY A 133 11.48 6.91 -0.45
N VAL A 134 12.58 7.17 0.26
CA VAL A 134 13.90 7.48 -0.32
C VAL A 134 14.95 6.50 0.14
N ASP A 135 15.82 6.10 -0.79
CA ASP A 135 17.09 5.43 -0.47
C ASP A 135 18.15 6.51 -0.24
N TYR A 136 18.52 6.76 1.02
CA TYR A 136 19.63 7.67 1.33
C TYR A 136 20.97 7.00 0.97
N PRO A 137 21.83 7.67 0.16
CA PRO A 137 23.20 7.21 -0.03
C PRO A 137 24.01 7.36 1.27
N ASP A 138 24.97 6.46 1.46
CA ASP A 138 25.92 6.50 2.59
C ASP A 138 26.87 7.70 2.54
#